data_AF-A0A1I3U9P3-F1
#
_entry.id   AF-A0A1I3U9P3-F1
#
_cell.length_a   1.000
_cell.length_b   1.000
_cell.length_c   1.000
_cell.angle_alpha   90.00
_cell.angle_beta   90.00
_cell.angle_gamma   90.00
#
_symmetry.space_group_name_H-M   'P 1'
#
loop_
_entity.id
_entity.type
_entity.pdbx_description
1 polymer ?
#
loop_
_entity_poly.entity_id
_entity_poly.type
_entity_poly.pdbx_seq_one_letter_code
_entity_poly.pdbx_strand_id
1 'polypeptide(L)'
;MVRTATLLCLVVPCSLIMVSLEDVGRSQQGMQDQEFVVLLMSSNRFEIEAGGVAYSQGINKSVVECGIQMASDHGAVCTELAALATLKGWRIPDDLQDNEQRILDELTTLNREMFDREFAKQMILWYEATIALLEQASGLNGAEDEELRLWVEKKLSVMKYGTVYQPLLAAYSLQ
;
A
#
# COMPACT_ATOMS: atom_id res chain seq x y z
N MET A 1 41.79 72.74 -27.05
CA MET A 1 40.78 72.18 -27.97
C MET A 1 39.49 71.98 -27.18
N VAL A 2 38.45 72.77 -27.52
CA VAL A 2 37.02 72.40 -27.73
C VAL A 2 36.36 71.46 -26.71
N ARG A 3 35.16 71.64 -26.14
CA ARG A 3 34.13 72.69 -25.93
C ARG A 3 33.03 71.95 -25.12
N THR A 4 32.44 72.62 -24.12
CA THR A 4 31.02 72.56 -23.66
C THR A 4 30.21 71.25 -23.75
N ALA A 5 29.48 70.89 -22.70
CA ALA A 5 28.00 70.90 -22.69
C ALA A 5 27.37 70.24 -21.43
N THR A 6 26.64 71.09 -20.73
CA THR A 6 25.41 70.95 -19.97
C THR A 6 24.53 69.68 -20.09
N LEU A 7 23.82 69.42 -18.98
CA LEU A 7 22.38 69.09 -18.85
C LEU A 7 21.94 67.62 -18.72
N LEU A 8 21.49 67.32 -17.49
CA LEU A 8 20.31 66.53 -17.06
C LEU A 8 19.39 65.98 -18.17
N CYS A 9 19.07 64.68 -18.13
CA CYS A 9 17.76 64.13 -18.51
C CYS A 9 17.51 62.73 -17.91
N LEU A 10 16.28 62.54 -17.42
CA LEU A 10 15.70 61.29 -16.90
C LEU A 10 15.60 60.19 -17.98
N VAL A 11 15.83 58.92 -17.62
CA VAL A 11 15.00 57.77 -18.05
C VAL A 11 15.25 56.51 -17.19
N VAL A 12 14.15 55.93 -16.71
CA VAL A 12 14.02 54.65 -15.97
C VAL A 12 14.21 53.47 -16.95
N PRO A 13 14.75 52.32 -16.51
CA PRO A 13 13.98 51.10 -16.73
C PRO A 13 14.07 50.09 -15.58
N CYS A 14 12.90 49.53 -15.24
CA CYS A 14 12.76 48.21 -14.62
C CYS A 14 13.82 47.24 -15.14
N SER A 15 14.62 46.66 -14.26
CA SER A 15 15.43 45.49 -14.59
C SER A 15 15.47 44.57 -13.37
N LEU A 16 14.46 43.72 -13.32
CA LEU A 16 14.59 42.28 -13.11
C LEU A 16 15.61 41.87 -12.04
N ILE A 17 15.19 41.91 -10.78
CA ILE A 17 15.70 40.94 -9.81
C ILE A 17 15.06 39.62 -10.20
N MET A 18 15.77 38.81 -10.99
CA MET A 18 15.50 37.37 -11.00
C MET A 18 15.81 36.87 -9.59
N VAL A 19 14.77 36.70 -8.79
CA VAL A 19 14.82 35.71 -7.71
C VAL A 19 14.97 34.38 -8.44
N SER A 20 16.17 33.81 -8.41
CA SER A 20 16.34 32.39 -8.63
C SER A 20 15.52 31.71 -7.55
N LEU A 21 14.26 31.37 -7.85
CA LEU A 21 13.64 30.23 -7.18
C LEU A 21 14.48 29.04 -7.64
N GLU A 22 15.46 28.69 -6.82
CA GLU A 22 15.78 27.28 -6.63
C GLU A 22 14.51 26.67 -6.03
N ASP A 23 13.51 26.43 -6.88
CA ASP A 23 12.50 25.44 -6.62
C ASP A 23 13.26 24.12 -6.66
N VAL A 24 13.90 23.78 -5.54
CA VAL A 24 14.16 22.38 -5.20
C VAL A 24 12.78 21.78 -5.07
N GLY A 25 12.23 21.44 -6.24
CA GLY A 25 11.10 20.56 -6.36
C GLY A 25 11.50 19.30 -5.64
N ARG A 26 11.12 19.20 -4.37
CA ARG A 26 10.73 17.92 -3.81
C ARG A 26 9.58 17.51 -4.72
N SER A 27 9.91 16.78 -5.78
CA SER A 27 9.00 15.82 -6.37
C SER A 27 8.33 15.17 -5.17
N GLN A 28 7.01 15.30 -5.06
CA GLN A 28 6.28 14.42 -4.16
C GLN A 28 6.59 13.02 -4.68
N GLN A 29 7.60 12.41 -4.08
CA GLN A 29 8.14 11.16 -4.58
C GLN A 29 7.06 10.15 -4.23
N GLY A 30 6.34 9.72 -5.27
CA GLY A 30 5.30 8.71 -5.16
C GLY A 30 5.85 7.43 -4.55
N MET A 31 4.95 6.51 -4.22
CA MET A 31 5.38 5.17 -3.81
C MET A 31 6.13 4.52 -4.97
N GLN A 32 7.36 4.07 -4.75
CA GLN A 32 8.13 3.40 -5.79
C GLN A 32 7.50 2.03 -6.08
N ASP A 33 7.39 1.65 -7.36
CA ASP A 33 6.77 0.37 -7.75
C ASP A 33 7.41 -0.83 -7.05
N GLN A 34 8.75 -0.82 -6.94
CA GLN A 34 9.51 -1.84 -6.23
C GLN A 34 9.12 -1.96 -4.75
N GLU A 35 8.86 -0.83 -4.09
CA GLU A 35 8.44 -0.80 -2.68
C GLU A 35 7.01 -1.33 -2.55
N PHE A 36 6.10 -0.85 -3.40
CA PHE A 36 4.71 -1.31 -3.44
C PHE A 36 4.60 -2.83 -3.63
N VAL A 37 5.34 -3.37 -4.60
CA VAL A 37 5.31 -4.80 -4.94
C VAL A 37 5.79 -5.66 -3.77
N VAL A 38 6.82 -5.20 -3.05
CA VAL A 38 7.34 -5.90 -1.86
C VAL A 38 6.32 -5.88 -0.72
N LEU A 39 5.76 -4.70 -0.42
CA LEU A 39 4.76 -4.54 0.63
C LEU A 39 3.51 -5.37 0.34
N LEU A 40 2.99 -5.30 -0.88
CA LEU A 40 1.77 -6.03 -1.23
C LEU A 40 2.01 -7.54 -1.27
N MET A 41 3.17 -8.02 -1.76
CA MET A 41 3.47 -9.45 -1.71
C MET A 41 3.54 -9.95 -0.26
N SER A 42 4.25 -9.23 0.61
CA SER A 42 4.35 -9.56 2.04
C SER A 42 2.96 -9.61 2.68
N SER A 43 2.13 -8.59 2.42
CA SER A 43 0.75 -8.53 2.92
C SER A 43 -0.09 -9.75 2.50
N ASN A 44 -0.07 -10.13 1.22
CA ASN A 44 -0.84 -11.30 0.75
C ASN A 44 -0.31 -12.61 1.35
N ARG A 45 1.00 -12.76 1.51
CA ARG A 45 1.57 -13.97 2.16
C ARG A 45 1.20 -14.04 3.62
N PHE A 46 1.20 -12.91 4.32
CA PHE A 46 0.72 -12.84 5.69
C PHE A 46 -0.74 -13.31 5.80
N GLU A 47 -1.61 -12.84 4.92
CA GLU A 47 -3.03 -13.26 4.92
C GLU A 47 -3.20 -14.76 4.64
N ILE A 48 -2.35 -15.35 3.79
CA ILE A 48 -2.33 -16.81 3.54
C ILE A 48 -1.93 -17.57 4.81
N GLU A 49 -0.82 -17.20 5.44
CA GLU A 49 -0.32 -17.86 6.64
C GLU A 49 -1.28 -17.69 7.82
N ALA A 50 -1.76 -16.46 8.05
CA ALA A 50 -2.75 -16.16 9.08
C ALA A 50 -4.06 -16.92 8.85
N GLY A 51 -4.49 -17.09 7.60
CA GLY A 51 -5.62 -17.93 7.23
C GLY A 51 -5.42 -19.40 7.62
N GLY A 52 -4.21 -19.93 7.45
CA GLY A 52 -3.82 -21.25 7.94
C GLY A 52 -3.88 -21.37 9.47
N VAL A 53 -3.41 -20.34 10.19
CA VAL A 53 -3.52 -20.28 11.65
C VAL A 53 -4.99 -20.27 12.06
N ALA A 54 -5.85 -19.47 11.41
CA ALA A 54 -7.28 -19.42 11.69
C ALA A 54 -8.00 -20.75 11.47
N TYR A 55 -7.64 -21.49 10.41
CA TYR A 55 -8.15 -22.84 10.20
C TYR A 55 -7.77 -23.78 11.36
N SER A 56 -6.54 -23.68 11.87
CA SER A 56 -6.03 -24.57 12.92
C SER A 56 -6.52 -24.21 14.34
N GLN A 57 -6.63 -22.92 14.66
CA GLN A 57 -6.89 -22.42 16.02
C GLN A 57 -8.30 -21.89 16.23
N GLY A 58 -8.98 -21.49 15.15
CA GLY A 58 -10.29 -20.88 15.22
C GLY A 58 -11.35 -21.76 15.89
N ILE A 59 -12.26 -21.11 16.60
CA ILE A 59 -13.45 -21.75 17.20
C ILE A 59 -14.71 -21.26 16.48
N ASN A 60 -14.79 -19.96 16.23
CA ASN A 60 -15.90 -19.35 15.51
C ASN A 60 -15.87 -19.72 14.05
N LYS A 61 -17.03 -20.18 13.57
CA LYS A 61 -17.23 -20.54 12.16
C LYS A 61 -16.82 -19.41 11.21
N SER A 62 -17.19 -18.16 11.52
CA SER A 62 -16.84 -16.99 10.71
C SER A 62 -15.33 -16.73 10.62
N VAL A 63 -14.57 -17.03 11.68
CA VAL A 63 -13.10 -16.90 11.69
C VAL A 63 -12.47 -17.97 10.80
N VAL A 64 -12.90 -19.22 10.95
CA VAL A 64 -12.40 -20.36 10.15
C VAL A 64 -12.73 -20.18 8.67
N GLU A 65 -13.97 -19.82 8.33
CA GLU A 65 -14.39 -19.60 6.94
C GLU A 65 -13.65 -18.43 6.29
N CYS A 66 -13.45 -17.34 7.03
CA CYS A 66 -12.66 -16.21 6.54
C CYS A 66 -11.21 -16.65 6.25
N GLY A 67 -10.56 -17.37 7.17
CA GLY A 67 -9.19 -17.85 6.97
C GLY A 67 -9.02 -18.77 5.75
N ILE A 68 -9.97 -19.68 5.52
CA ILE A 68 -9.98 -20.56 4.33
C ILE A 68 -10.10 -19.72 3.05
N GLN A 69 -11.04 -18.77 3.02
CA GLN A 69 -11.29 -17.96 1.84
C GLN A 69 -10.10 -17.04 1.52
N MET A 70 -9.53 -16.41 2.54
CA MET A 70 -8.33 -15.57 2.43
C MET A 70 -7.17 -16.36 1.80
N ALA A 71 -6.82 -17.51 2.37
CA ALA A 71 -5.70 -18.31 1.86
C ALA A 71 -5.88 -18.72 0.38
N SER A 72 -7.11 -18.99 -0.04
CA SER A 72 -7.45 -19.29 -1.43
C SER A 72 -7.29 -18.06 -2.34
N ASP A 73 -7.92 -16.94 -1.98
CA ASP A 73 -8.01 -15.77 -2.86
C ASP A 73 -6.66 -15.05 -3.00
N HIS A 74 -5.88 -14.96 -1.91
CA HIS A 74 -4.59 -14.27 -1.91
C HIS A 74 -3.50 -15.05 -2.65
N GLY A 75 -3.59 -16.39 -2.73
CA GLY A 75 -2.65 -17.20 -3.52
C GLY A 75 -2.67 -16.86 -5.02
N ALA A 76 -3.85 -16.58 -5.57
CA ALA A 76 -4.00 -16.14 -6.95
C ALA A 76 -3.42 -14.73 -7.17
N VAL A 77 -3.63 -13.82 -6.22
CA VAL A 77 -3.07 -12.45 -6.27
C VAL A 77 -1.54 -12.47 -6.24
N CYS A 78 -0.93 -13.28 -5.37
CA CYS A 78 0.52 -13.50 -5.33
C CYS A 78 1.06 -13.98 -6.67
N THR A 79 0.38 -14.94 -7.31
CA THR A 79 0.81 -15.49 -8.60
C THR A 79 0.79 -14.43 -9.71
N GLU A 80 -0.28 -13.64 -9.79
CA GLU A 80 -0.37 -12.54 -10.75
C GLU A 80 0.69 -11.46 -10.51
N LEU A 81 0.89 -11.04 -9.26
CA LEU A 81 1.87 -10.00 -8.91
C LEU A 81 3.30 -10.47 -9.16
N ALA A 82 3.63 -11.73 -8.88
CA ALA A 82 4.94 -12.30 -9.16
C ALA A 82 5.26 -12.35 -10.66
N ALA A 83 4.26 -12.67 -11.50
CA ALA A 83 4.41 -12.64 -12.94
C ALA A 83 4.70 -11.22 -13.46
N LEU A 84 3.96 -10.22 -12.97
CA LEU A 84 4.18 -8.82 -13.33
C LEU A 84 5.55 -8.33 -12.85
N ALA A 85 5.93 -8.64 -11.62
CA ALA A 85 7.25 -8.30 -11.07
C ALA A 85 8.40 -8.89 -11.89
N THR A 86 8.28 -10.16 -12.31
CA THR A 86 9.27 -10.81 -13.17
C THR A 86 9.40 -10.08 -14.51
N LEU A 87 8.27 -9.71 -15.12
CA LEU A 87 8.24 -8.99 -16.40
C LEU A 87 8.91 -7.61 -16.29
N LYS A 88 8.72 -6.92 -15.17
CA LYS A 88 9.19 -5.55 -14.93
C LYS A 88 10.58 -5.48 -14.27
N GLY A 89 11.11 -6.63 -13.83
CA GLY A 89 12.40 -6.71 -13.15
C GLY A 89 12.37 -6.29 -11.68
N TRP A 90 11.19 -6.25 -11.06
CA TRP A 90 11.07 -6.01 -9.62
C TRP A 90 11.42 -7.26 -8.82
N ARG A 91 12.06 -7.06 -7.68
CA ARG A 91 12.43 -8.13 -6.76
C ARG A 91 11.33 -8.36 -5.74
N ILE A 92 11.11 -9.62 -5.42
CA ILE A 92 10.19 -10.04 -4.37
C ILE A 92 11.00 -10.91 -3.41
N PRO A 93 11.28 -10.43 -2.18
CA PRO A 93 11.82 -11.28 -1.11
C PRO A 93 10.89 -12.45 -0.84
N ASP A 94 11.39 -13.59 -0.38
CA ASP A 94 10.55 -14.75 0.00
C ASP A 94 9.95 -14.62 1.40
N ASP A 95 10.61 -13.86 2.27
CA ASP A 95 10.19 -13.66 3.65
C ASP A 95 9.08 -12.60 3.79
N LEU A 96 8.35 -12.69 4.90
CA LEU A 96 7.47 -11.61 5.35
C LEU A 96 8.29 -10.39 5.79
N GLN A 97 7.71 -9.21 5.67
CA GLN A 97 8.25 -8.03 6.36
C GLN A 97 8.08 -8.19 7.88
N ASP A 98 8.91 -7.47 8.65
CA ASP A 98 9.01 -7.65 10.10
C ASP A 98 7.67 -7.47 10.83
N ASN A 99 6.81 -6.56 10.38
CA ASN A 99 5.53 -6.30 11.02
C ASN A 99 4.55 -7.46 10.84
N GLU A 100 4.46 -7.99 9.62
CA GLU A 100 3.68 -9.16 9.23
C GLU A 100 4.12 -10.39 10.02
N GLN A 101 5.43 -10.64 10.08
CA GLN A 101 5.99 -11.75 10.83
C GLN A 101 5.65 -11.64 12.31
N ARG A 102 5.81 -10.44 12.90
CA ARG A 102 5.48 -10.19 14.31
C ARG A 102 4.01 -10.48 14.62
N ILE A 103 3.08 -10.00 13.78
CA ILE A 103 1.65 -10.22 13.99
C ILE A 103 1.31 -11.71 13.84
N LEU A 104 1.91 -12.39 12.86
CA LEU A 104 1.73 -13.83 12.67
C LEU A 104 2.21 -14.60 13.91
N ASP A 105 3.41 -14.28 14.40
CA ASP A 105 3.97 -14.89 15.61
C ASP A 105 3.04 -14.66 16.82
N GLU A 106 2.56 -13.43 17.02
CA GLU A 106 1.59 -13.11 18.08
C GLU A 106 0.34 -13.98 17.98
N LEU A 107 -0.28 -14.07 16.80
CA LEU A 107 -1.48 -14.89 16.57
C LEU A 107 -1.23 -16.37 16.88
N THR A 108 -0.07 -16.92 16.52
CA THR A 108 0.25 -18.34 16.76
C THR A 108 0.39 -18.69 18.23
N THR A 109 0.78 -17.74 19.08
CA THR A 109 1.00 -17.95 20.52
C THR A 109 -0.28 -17.88 21.36
N LEU A 110 -1.37 -17.37 20.79
CA LEU A 110 -2.63 -17.24 21.50
C LEU A 110 -3.26 -18.61 21.77
N ASN A 111 -3.96 -18.71 22.90
CA ASN A 111 -4.85 -19.85 23.10
C ASN A 111 -6.13 -19.66 22.28
N ARG A 112 -6.85 -20.75 22.02
CA ARG A 112 -8.06 -20.74 21.18
C ARG A 112 -9.18 -19.84 21.70
N GLU A 113 -9.24 -19.57 23.01
CA GLU A 113 -10.27 -18.69 23.61
C GLU A 113 -10.04 -17.20 23.28
N MET A 114 -8.78 -16.79 23.21
CA MET A 114 -8.39 -15.42 22.86
C MET A 114 -8.20 -15.22 21.35
N PHE A 115 -7.88 -16.31 20.64
CA PHE A 115 -7.48 -16.29 19.23
C PHE A 115 -8.51 -15.60 18.33
N ASP A 116 -9.78 -16.04 18.35
CA ASP A 116 -10.79 -15.54 17.41
C ASP A 116 -10.97 -14.01 17.45
N ARG A 117 -10.95 -13.43 18.65
CA ARG A 117 -11.12 -11.99 18.85
C ARG A 117 -9.92 -11.22 18.32
N GLU A 118 -8.71 -11.66 18.66
CA GLU A 118 -7.50 -10.96 18.21
C GLU A 118 -7.28 -11.15 16.71
N PHE A 119 -7.52 -12.35 16.17
CA PHE A 119 -7.50 -12.59 14.73
C PHE A 119 -8.46 -11.64 14.01
N ALA A 120 -9.72 -11.58 14.41
CA ALA A 120 -10.70 -10.71 13.76
C ALA A 120 -10.29 -9.24 13.79
N LYS A 121 -9.80 -8.77 14.95
CA LYS A 121 -9.29 -7.40 15.11
C LYS A 121 -8.12 -7.11 14.17
N GLN A 122 -7.10 -7.97 14.17
CA GLN A 122 -5.91 -7.77 13.33
C GLN A 122 -6.25 -7.83 11.84
N MET A 123 -7.11 -8.76 11.42
CA MET A 123 -7.53 -8.87 10.02
C MET A 123 -8.36 -7.68 9.53
N ILE A 124 -9.22 -7.10 10.37
CA ILE A 124 -9.98 -5.89 10.01
C ILE A 124 -9.02 -4.70 9.82
N LEU A 125 -8.07 -4.50 10.76
CA LEU A 125 -7.06 -3.46 10.63
C LEU A 125 -6.17 -3.67 9.40
N TRP A 126 -5.81 -4.91 9.11
CA TRP A 126 -5.00 -5.27 7.95
C TRP A 126 -5.71 -5.01 6.62
N TYR A 127 -7.01 -5.33 6.57
CA TYR A 127 -7.88 -5.05 5.44
C TYR A 127 -7.94 -3.55 5.14
N GLU A 128 -8.16 -2.71 6.16
CA GLU A 128 -8.18 -1.25 6.02
C GLU A 128 -6.84 -0.70 5.54
N ALA A 129 -5.73 -1.18 6.11
CA ALA A 129 -4.38 -0.79 5.70
C ALA A 129 -4.08 -1.19 4.26
N THR A 130 -4.51 -2.37 3.82
CA THR A 130 -4.29 -2.84 2.45
C THR A 130 -5.15 -2.06 1.46
N ILE A 131 -6.39 -1.67 1.80
CA ILE A 131 -7.17 -0.75 0.98
C ILE A 131 -6.44 0.58 0.81
N ALA A 132 -5.91 1.16 1.90
CA ALA A 132 -5.18 2.42 1.82
C ALA A 132 -3.92 2.31 0.95
N LEU A 133 -3.18 1.19 1.06
CA LEU A 133 -2.02 0.89 0.21
C LEU A 133 -2.40 0.83 -1.27
N LEU A 134 -3.48 0.11 -1.61
CA LEU A 134 -3.96 -0.01 -2.98
C LEU A 134 -4.50 1.33 -3.52
N GLU A 135 -5.21 2.12 -2.69
CA GLU A 135 -5.65 3.47 -3.05
C GLU A 135 -4.48 4.39 -3.37
N GLN A 136 -3.45 4.40 -2.51
CA GLN A 136 -2.24 5.17 -2.73
C GLN A 136 -1.57 4.78 -4.06
N ALA A 137 -1.39 3.49 -4.31
CA ALA A 137 -0.76 3.00 -5.54
C ALA A 137 -1.61 3.25 -6.80
N SER A 138 -2.94 3.29 -6.69
CA SER A 138 -3.83 3.64 -7.82
C SER A 138 -3.88 5.14 -8.14
N GLY A 139 -3.43 6.00 -7.21
CA GLY A 139 -3.55 7.45 -7.31
C GLY A 139 -2.58 8.11 -8.30
N LEU A 140 -2.75 9.43 -8.49
CA LEU A 140 -1.93 10.25 -9.40
C LEU A 140 -0.43 10.26 -9.06
N ASN A 141 -0.08 10.05 -7.79
CA ASN A 141 1.30 9.95 -7.30
C ASN A 141 1.59 8.53 -6.77
N GLY A 142 0.86 7.54 -7.27
CA GLY A 142 0.96 6.13 -6.90
C GLY A 142 2.04 5.40 -7.70
N ALA A 143 1.71 4.18 -8.14
CA ALA A 143 2.57 3.37 -8.98
C ALA A 143 2.91 4.11 -10.29
N GLU A 144 4.19 4.09 -10.66
CA GLU A 144 4.75 4.74 -11.85
C GLU A 144 4.44 3.91 -13.10
N ASP A 145 4.54 2.59 -13.01
CA ASP A 145 4.20 1.67 -14.10
C ASP A 145 2.68 1.60 -14.32
N GLU A 146 2.26 1.89 -15.56
CA GLU A 146 0.85 1.95 -15.93
C GLU A 146 0.15 0.59 -15.81
N GLU A 147 0.84 -0.51 -16.13
CA GLU A 147 0.27 -1.85 -16.05
C GLU A 147 0.06 -2.28 -14.59
N LEU A 148 1.02 -1.95 -13.71
CA LEU A 148 0.86 -2.12 -12.27
C LEU A 148 -0.31 -1.29 -11.75
N ARG A 149 -0.43 0.00 -12.12
CA ARG A 149 -1.53 0.86 -11.69
C ARG A 149 -2.91 0.31 -12.10
N LEU A 150 -3.07 -0.14 -13.35
CA LEU A 150 -4.31 -0.78 -13.82
C LEU A 150 -4.61 -2.09 -13.10
N TRP A 151 -3.57 -2.90 -12.83
CA TRP A 151 -3.72 -4.12 -12.04
C TRP A 151 -4.18 -3.80 -10.61
N VAL A 152 -3.60 -2.77 -9.97
CA VAL A 152 -3.98 -2.29 -8.64
C VAL A 152 -5.43 -1.83 -8.60
N GLU A 153 -5.88 -1.02 -9.57
CA GLU A 153 -7.28 -0.57 -9.66
C GLU A 153 -8.26 -1.75 -9.68
N LYS A 154 -7.93 -2.81 -10.43
CA LYS A 154 -8.73 -4.04 -10.46
C LYS A 154 -8.76 -4.72 -9.10
N LYS A 155 -7.61 -4.85 -8.42
CA LYS A 155 -7.55 -5.50 -7.08
C LYS A 155 -8.24 -4.67 -6.00
N LEU A 156 -8.12 -3.35 -6.04
CA LEU A 156 -8.83 -2.45 -5.14
C LEU A 156 -10.35 -2.61 -5.26
N SER A 157 -10.86 -2.73 -6.48
CA SER A 157 -12.28 -3.00 -6.72
C SER A 157 -12.72 -4.33 -6.11
N VAL A 158 -11.95 -5.41 -6.34
CA VAL A 158 -12.24 -6.72 -5.74
C VAL A 158 -12.20 -6.65 -4.22
N MET A 159 -11.25 -5.92 -3.62
CA MET A 159 -11.13 -5.81 -2.18
C MET A 159 -12.30 -5.04 -1.56
N LYS A 160 -12.68 -3.89 -2.13
CA LYS A 160 -13.78 -3.05 -1.64
C LYS A 160 -15.15 -3.71 -1.73
N TYR A 161 -15.40 -4.49 -2.78
CA TYR A 161 -16.70 -5.10 -3.06
C TYR A 161 -16.73 -6.61 -2.81
N GLY A 162 -15.60 -7.18 -2.37
CA GLY A 162 -15.45 -8.59 -2.06
C GLY A 162 -16.16 -8.99 -0.77
N THR A 163 -16.35 -10.29 -0.62
CA THR A 163 -17.09 -10.86 0.53
C THR A 163 -16.18 -11.49 1.58
N VAL A 164 -14.87 -11.60 1.34
CA VAL A 164 -13.92 -12.33 2.20
C VAL A 164 -13.95 -11.84 3.65
N TYR A 165 -13.95 -10.53 3.83
CA TYR A 165 -13.93 -9.88 5.14
C TYR A 165 -15.31 -9.62 5.75
N GLN A 166 -16.39 -9.79 4.97
CA GLN A 166 -17.76 -9.49 5.42
C GLN A 166 -18.21 -10.30 6.63
N PRO A 167 -17.89 -11.62 6.76
CA PRO A 167 -18.22 -12.38 7.97
C PRO A 167 -17.55 -11.81 9.23
N LEU A 168 -16.29 -11.39 9.14
CA LEU A 168 -15.58 -10.79 10.27
C LEU A 168 -16.14 -9.41 10.60
N LEU A 169 -16.34 -8.56 9.59
CA LEU A 169 -16.94 -7.24 9.78
C LEU A 169 -18.32 -7.37 10.43
N ALA A 170 -19.20 -8.24 9.95
CA ALA A 170 -20.52 -8.44 10.53
C ALA A 170 -20.47 -8.94 11.99
N ALA A 171 -19.52 -9.80 12.33
CA ALA A 171 -19.41 -10.39 13.67
C ALA A 171 -18.67 -9.50 14.69
N TYR A 172 -17.76 -8.62 14.24
CA TYR A 172 -16.82 -7.91 15.11
C TYR A 172 -16.80 -6.38 14.97
N SER A 173 -17.46 -5.77 13.98
CA SER A 173 -17.47 -4.30 13.80
C SER A 173 -18.35 -3.51 14.79
N LEU A 174 -19.00 -4.19 15.74
CA LEU A 174 -19.94 -3.60 16.72
C LEU A 174 -19.56 -3.85 18.19
N GLN A 175 -18.32 -4.28 18.48
CA GLN A 175 -17.80 -4.47 19.84
C GLN A 175 -16.65 -3.51 20.14
#